data_AF-A0A535F1V9-F1
#
_entry.id   AF-A0A535F1V9-F1
#
_cell.length_a   1.000
_cell.length_b   1.000
_cell.length_c   1.000
_cell.angle_alpha   90.00
_cell.angle_beta   90.00
_cell.angle_gamma   90.00
#
_symmetry.space_group_name_H-M   'P 1'
#
loop_
_entity.id
_entity.type
_entity.pdbx_description
1 polymer ?
#
loop_
_entity_poly.entity_id
_entity_poly.type
_entity_poly.pdbx_seq_one_letter_code
_entity_poly.pdbx_strand_id
1 'polypeptide(L)'
;MNANLTGLLATQKKVTTPFTVHADSAPTVYITSNPARNDKVVRTFEQAAAGLTATNPLTNKTDNLTNYLADPVEMKLLHMVTADAARTPTFTLFANPNYLLVTGSADCTAASPCVVEKAASAWDHGDVSSDINTTWLGLVGPGVRNMGVNGDVWLDHTDARPTMMAVLGLKDDYRHDGRVLFEVLTDKALSPAVRLNPALFIRLAQVYKQLNAPVGQLALHTLKLSTKALASNTPNDQTYTDLENHLQTITDQRNATATQIIAVLETAEFGGSVSNQQIQALLDQGNALLEQVKVIQ
;
A
#
# COMPACT_ATOMS: atom_id res chain seq x y z
N MET A 1 -20.67 -1.85 6.76
CA MET A 1 -21.54 -0.81 7.40
C MET A 1 -21.13 0.54 6.87
N ASN A 2 -22.04 1.51 6.75
CA ASN A 2 -21.64 2.86 6.37
C ASN A 2 -21.38 3.69 7.63
N ALA A 3 -20.26 4.39 7.67
CA ALA A 3 -19.90 5.33 8.72
C ALA A 3 -19.76 6.75 8.17
N ASN A 4 -20.55 7.68 8.70
CA ASN A 4 -20.52 9.10 8.35
C ASN A 4 -19.30 9.77 9.00
N LEU A 5 -18.21 9.89 8.24
CA LEU A 5 -16.96 10.46 8.69
C LEU A 5 -17.12 11.91 9.18
N THR A 6 -17.91 12.72 8.47
CA THR A 6 -18.19 14.12 8.84
C THR A 6 -18.86 14.21 10.20
N GLY A 7 -19.92 13.41 10.41
CA GLY A 7 -20.65 13.39 11.67
C GLY A 7 -19.81 12.85 12.83
N LEU A 8 -19.01 11.80 12.60
CA LEU A 8 -18.13 11.22 13.64
C LEU A 8 -17.04 12.21 14.06
N LEU A 9 -16.37 12.86 13.11
CA LEU A 9 -15.38 13.91 13.39
C LEU A 9 -16.00 15.08 14.18
N ALA A 10 -17.15 15.57 13.74
CA ALA A 10 -17.83 16.70 14.40
C ALA A 10 -18.32 16.35 15.80
N THR A 11 -18.94 15.18 15.99
CA THR A 11 -19.56 14.81 17.26
C THR A 11 -18.56 14.29 18.30
N GLN A 12 -17.61 13.44 17.90
CA GLN A 12 -16.63 12.83 18.81
C GLN A 12 -15.39 13.70 19.02
N LYS A 13 -14.93 14.39 17.97
CA LYS A 13 -13.63 15.10 17.98
C LYS A 13 -13.75 16.62 17.85
N LYS A 14 -14.96 17.14 17.64
CA LYS A 14 -15.24 18.57 17.41
C LYS A 14 -14.47 19.15 16.22
N VAL A 15 -14.11 18.31 15.25
CA VAL A 15 -13.49 18.73 13.99
C VAL A 15 -14.59 19.04 12.99
N THR A 16 -14.70 20.32 12.62
CA THR A 16 -15.68 20.84 11.65
C THR A 16 -15.03 21.40 10.38
N THR A 17 -13.71 21.17 10.22
CA THR A 17 -12.94 21.56 9.04
C THR A 17 -13.63 21.03 7.76
N PRO A 18 -13.91 21.87 6.75
CA PRO A 18 -14.49 21.40 5.50
C PRO A 18 -13.55 20.50 4.70
N PHE A 19 -14.06 19.34 4.27
CA PHE A 19 -13.33 18.36 3.46
C PHE A 19 -14.26 17.64 2.49
N THR A 20 -13.68 17.00 1.48
CA THR A 20 -14.35 16.00 0.65
C THR A 20 -13.63 14.67 0.75
N VAL A 21 -14.35 13.59 0.42
CA VAL A 21 -13.77 12.24 0.31
C VAL A 21 -14.26 11.55 -0.93
N HIS A 22 -13.46 10.61 -1.43
CA HIS A 22 -14.02 9.46 -2.15
C HIS A 22 -14.57 8.47 -1.12
N ALA A 23 -15.85 8.12 -1.21
CA ALA A 23 -16.47 7.16 -0.31
C ALA A 23 -15.93 5.75 -0.55
N ASP A 24 -15.25 5.17 0.43
CA ASP A 24 -14.48 3.92 0.29
C ASP A 24 -14.16 3.34 1.69
N SER A 25 -13.62 2.12 1.78
CA SER A 25 -13.00 1.61 3.01
C SER A 25 -11.61 2.19 3.24
N ALA A 26 -10.95 2.69 2.20
CA ALA A 26 -9.76 3.53 2.31
C ALA A 26 -10.01 4.95 1.76
N PRO A 27 -10.87 5.78 2.38
CA PRO A 27 -11.20 7.07 1.83
C PRO A 27 -9.99 7.99 1.74
N THR A 28 -9.79 8.56 0.56
CA THR A 28 -8.87 9.66 0.33
C THR A 28 -9.52 10.96 0.81
N VAL A 29 -8.87 11.69 1.71
CA VAL A 29 -9.40 12.93 2.32
C VAL A 29 -8.76 14.14 1.66
N TYR A 30 -9.58 15.07 1.17
CA TYR A 30 -9.16 16.34 0.61
C TYR A 30 -9.66 17.48 1.50
N ILE A 31 -8.77 18.07 2.29
CA ILE A 31 -9.10 19.24 3.10
C ILE A 31 -9.20 20.46 2.17
N THR A 32 -10.27 21.24 2.33
CA THR A 32 -10.52 22.43 1.50
C THR A 32 -9.32 23.37 1.55
N SER A 33 -8.99 24.00 0.42
CA SER A 33 -7.80 24.86 0.18
C SER A 33 -6.46 24.13 0.02
N ASN A 34 -6.44 22.80 0.08
CA ASN A 34 -5.23 21.98 -0.07
C ASN A 34 -4.07 22.45 0.83
N PRO A 35 -4.28 22.50 2.16
CA PRO A 35 -3.25 22.93 3.10
C PRO A 35 -2.01 22.03 3.09
N ALA A 36 -0.87 22.54 3.56
CA ALA A 36 0.33 21.75 3.70
C ALA A 36 0.15 20.67 4.78
N ARG A 37 0.80 19.51 4.61
CA ARG A 37 0.65 18.35 5.52
C ARG A 37 0.96 18.66 7.00
N ASN A 38 1.86 19.62 7.25
CA ASN A 38 2.24 20.05 8.59
C ASN A 38 1.43 21.25 9.11
N ASP A 39 0.44 21.74 8.35
CA ASP A 39 -0.45 22.77 8.83
C ASP A 39 -1.28 22.26 10.01
N LYS A 40 -1.46 23.10 11.02
CA LYS A 40 -2.19 22.75 12.26
C LYS A 40 -3.58 22.16 11.98
N VAL A 41 -4.25 22.64 10.93
CA VAL A 41 -5.59 22.14 10.53
C VAL A 41 -5.55 20.69 10.05
N VAL A 42 -4.50 20.30 9.31
CA VAL A 42 -4.29 18.93 8.83
C VAL A 42 -3.94 18.02 10.00
N ARG A 43 -2.98 18.44 10.82
CA ARG A 43 -2.54 17.69 12.01
C ARG A 43 -3.67 17.41 12.99
N THR A 44 -4.50 18.42 13.27
CA THR A 44 -5.69 18.26 14.12
C THR A 44 -6.68 17.26 13.52
N PHE A 45 -6.85 17.27 12.20
CA PHE A 45 -7.75 16.35 11.50
C PHE A 45 -7.24 14.92 11.55
N GLU A 46 -5.95 14.69 11.26
CA GLU A 46 -5.33 13.35 11.27
C GLU A 46 -5.37 12.72 12.66
N GLN A 47 -5.03 13.49 13.72
CA GLN A 47 -5.12 13.05 15.11
C GLN A 47 -6.56 12.69 15.50
N ALA A 48 -7.54 13.50 15.05
CA ALA A 48 -8.95 13.23 15.27
C ALA A 48 -9.39 11.94 14.56
N ALA A 49 -9.01 11.79 13.28
CA ALA A 49 -9.30 10.63 12.46
C ALA A 49 -8.70 9.34 13.05
N ALA A 50 -7.46 9.38 13.54
CA ALA A 50 -6.79 8.25 14.20
C ALA A 50 -7.58 7.71 15.40
N GLY A 51 -8.25 8.61 16.14
CA GLY A 51 -8.97 8.27 17.36
C GLY A 51 -10.47 8.00 17.18
N LEU A 52 -10.98 7.89 15.95
CA LEU A 52 -12.41 7.65 15.70
C LEU A 52 -12.81 6.23 16.09
N THR A 53 -13.97 6.10 16.70
CA THR A 53 -14.60 4.82 17.01
C THR A 53 -16.00 4.74 16.42
N ALA A 54 -16.49 3.52 16.24
CA ALA A 54 -17.83 3.24 15.74
C ALA A 54 -18.46 2.12 16.56
N THR A 55 -19.71 2.31 17.01
CA THR A 55 -20.49 1.20 17.56
C THR A 55 -21.10 0.42 16.42
N ASN A 56 -20.74 -0.84 16.29
CA ASN A 56 -21.21 -1.76 15.27
C ASN A 56 -22.65 -2.19 15.57
N PRO A 57 -23.68 -1.78 14.79
CA PRO A 57 -25.07 -2.14 15.04
C PRO A 57 -25.37 -3.65 14.95
N LEU A 58 -24.50 -4.46 14.31
CA LEU A 58 -24.68 -5.90 14.20
C LEU A 58 -24.16 -6.65 15.43
N THR A 59 -23.07 -6.17 16.03
CA THR A 59 -22.40 -6.86 17.15
C THR A 59 -22.53 -6.14 18.49
N ASN A 60 -23.01 -4.88 18.48
CA ASN A 60 -23.03 -3.94 19.61
C ASN A 60 -21.65 -3.68 20.24
N LYS A 61 -20.56 -4.02 19.56
CA LYS A 61 -19.20 -3.70 20.00
C LYS A 61 -18.78 -2.33 19.49
N THR A 62 -17.90 -1.66 20.24
CA THR A 62 -17.24 -0.44 19.78
C THR A 62 -15.92 -0.82 19.13
N ASP A 63 -15.82 -0.55 17.83
CA ASP A 63 -14.63 -0.79 17.03
C ASP A 63 -13.82 0.51 16.91
N ASN A 64 -12.50 0.39 16.81
CA ASN A 64 -11.68 1.45 16.24
C ASN A 64 -12.02 1.53 14.75
N LEU A 65 -12.31 2.74 14.27
CA LEU A 65 -12.71 2.94 12.88
C LEU A 65 -11.52 3.02 11.94
N THR A 66 -10.40 3.56 12.41
CA THR A 66 -9.18 3.78 11.63
C THR A 66 -8.16 2.69 11.96
N ASN A 67 -7.78 1.89 10.96
CA ASN A 67 -6.70 0.93 11.07
C ASN A 67 -5.36 1.60 10.78
N TYR A 68 -5.30 2.36 9.68
CA TYR A 68 -4.08 3.04 9.27
C TYR A 68 -4.34 4.44 8.69
N LEU A 69 -3.30 5.27 8.71
CA LEU A 69 -3.29 6.59 8.07
C LEU A 69 -2.00 6.77 7.26
N ALA A 70 -2.11 7.42 6.12
CA ALA A 70 -0.99 7.78 5.25
C ALA A 70 -1.11 9.24 4.78
N ASP A 71 -0.21 10.12 5.23
CA ASP A 71 -0.04 11.46 4.66
C ASP A 71 0.79 11.39 3.36
N PRO A 72 1.11 12.51 2.68
CA PRO A 72 1.84 12.50 1.41
C PRO A 72 3.22 11.85 1.46
N VAL A 73 3.85 11.71 2.63
CA VAL A 73 5.12 10.99 2.77
C VAL A 73 4.91 9.49 2.67
N GLU A 74 4.01 8.91 3.46
CA GLU A 74 3.72 7.48 3.36
C GLU A 74 3.05 7.14 2.03
N MET A 75 2.15 7.99 1.53
CA MET A 75 1.55 7.82 0.21
C MET A 75 2.61 7.77 -0.90
N LYS A 76 3.72 8.51 -0.77
CA LYS A 76 4.83 8.42 -1.73
C LYS A 76 5.50 7.04 -1.67
N LEU A 77 5.66 6.46 -0.48
CA LEU A 77 6.18 5.10 -0.33
C LEU A 77 5.23 4.07 -0.95
N LEU A 78 3.92 4.24 -0.75
CA LEU A 78 2.87 3.37 -1.27
C LEU A 78 2.55 3.58 -2.76
N HIS A 79 3.27 4.46 -3.47
CA HIS A 79 3.02 4.82 -4.88
C HIS A 79 1.63 5.45 -5.13
N MET A 80 1.12 6.20 -4.15
CA MET A 80 -0.19 6.87 -4.18
C MET A 80 -0.11 8.38 -4.48
N VAL A 81 1.08 8.91 -4.72
CA VAL A 81 1.28 10.31 -5.13
C VAL A 81 1.29 10.42 -6.65
N THR A 82 0.45 11.28 -7.20
CA THR A 82 0.33 11.50 -8.64
C THR A 82 1.13 12.73 -9.08
N ALA A 83 1.35 12.90 -10.37
CA ALA A 83 1.99 14.10 -10.91
C ALA A 83 1.12 15.37 -10.79
N ASP A 84 -0.19 15.20 -10.60
CA ASP A 84 -1.14 16.31 -10.42
C ASP A 84 -1.39 16.51 -8.92
N ALA A 85 -0.88 17.61 -8.38
CA ALA A 85 -1.04 17.94 -6.96
C ALA A 85 -2.51 18.08 -6.53
N ALA A 86 -3.43 18.37 -7.46
CA ALA A 86 -4.87 18.42 -7.16
C ALA A 86 -5.52 17.02 -7.04
N ARG A 87 -4.83 15.98 -7.51
CA ARG A 87 -5.26 14.57 -7.41
C ARG A 87 -4.50 13.79 -6.33
N THR A 88 -3.59 14.44 -5.61
CA THR A 88 -3.00 13.87 -4.41
C THR A 88 -3.83 14.33 -3.20
N PRO A 89 -4.41 13.40 -2.44
CA PRO A 89 -5.21 13.78 -1.27
C PRO A 89 -4.34 14.40 -0.18
N THR A 90 -4.97 15.06 0.77
CA THR A 90 -4.30 15.57 1.97
C THR A 90 -3.73 14.42 2.79
N PHE A 91 -4.50 13.35 2.96
CA PHE A 91 -4.05 12.06 3.49
C PHE A 91 -5.07 10.97 3.10
N THR A 92 -4.70 9.71 3.26
CA THR A 92 -5.60 8.55 3.12
C THR A 92 -5.81 7.88 4.46
N LEU A 93 -7.05 7.52 4.76
CA LEU A 93 -7.43 6.73 5.92
C LEU A 93 -7.76 5.33 5.44
N PHE A 94 -7.15 4.29 6.02
CA PHE A 94 -7.51 2.90 5.80
C PHE A 94 -8.35 2.43 6.99
N ALA A 95 -9.62 2.18 6.74
CA ALA A 95 -10.59 1.93 7.80
C ALA A 95 -10.50 0.48 8.30
N ASN A 96 -11.22 0.23 9.39
CA ASN A 96 -11.60 -1.12 9.73
C ASN A 96 -12.46 -1.69 8.57
N PRO A 97 -12.12 -2.88 8.01
CA PRO A 97 -12.73 -3.41 6.79
C PRO A 97 -14.23 -3.75 6.93
N ASN A 98 -14.80 -3.61 8.12
CA ASN A 98 -16.25 -3.68 8.33
C ASN A 98 -16.99 -2.38 7.96
N TYR A 99 -16.28 -1.30 7.65
CA TYR A 99 -16.83 0.04 7.48
C TYR A 99 -16.42 0.70 6.15
N LEU A 100 -17.44 1.09 5.38
CA LEU A 100 -17.34 2.03 4.26
C LEU A 100 -17.51 3.44 4.82
N LEU A 101 -16.52 4.30 4.61
CA LEU A 101 -16.57 5.67 5.12
C LEU A 101 -17.20 6.60 4.07
N VAL A 102 -18.19 7.38 4.50
CA VAL A 102 -18.94 8.31 3.65
C VAL A 102 -19.02 9.69 4.31
N THR A 103 -19.35 10.73 3.54
CA THR A 103 -19.70 12.05 4.10
C THR A 103 -21.21 12.21 4.24
N GLY A 104 -21.63 13.00 5.23
CA GLY A 104 -23.04 13.28 5.53
C GLY A 104 -23.19 14.53 6.37
N SER A 105 -24.27 14.61 7.16
CA SER A 105 -24.46 15.72 8.10
C SER A 105 -23.39 15.73 9.20
N ALA A 106 -23.11 16.90 9.77
CA ALA A 106 -22.12 17.07 10.84
C ALA A 106 -22.68 16.72 12.24
N ASP A 107 -23.73 15.92 12.30
CA ASP A 107 -24.38 15.45 13.51
C ASP A 107 -24.65 13.94 13.45
N CYS A 108 -24.88 13.35 14.62
CA CYS A 108 -25.29 11.96 14.77
C CYS A 108 -26.50 11.96 15.70
N THR A 109 -27.70 11.72 15.18
CA THR A 109 -28.93 11.66 15.98
C THR A 109 -29.51 10.25 15.95
N ALA A 110 -30.47 9.93 16.80
CA ALA A 110 -31.16 8.64 16.71
C ALA A 110 -31.89 8.46 15.38
N ALA A 111 -32.39 9.54 14.77
CA ALA A 111 -33.05 9.53 13.47
C ALA A 111 -32.08 9.50 12.28
N SER A 112 -30.84 9.96 12.48
CA SER A 112 -29.75 9.93 11.50
C SER A 112 -28.45 9.52 12.20
N PRO A 113 -28.28 8.23 12.52
CA PRO A 113 -27.10 7.76 13.23
C PRO A 113 -25.89 7.78 12.29
N CYS A 114 -24.72 8.02 12.86
CA CYS A 114 -23.48 8.08 12.08
C CYS A 114 -22.97 6.71 11.63
N VAL A 115 -23.50 5.63 12.16
CA VAL A 115 -23.19 4.27 11.71
C VAL A 115 -24.50 3.58 11.39
N VAL A 116 -24.62 3.10 10.15
CA VAL A 116 -25.80 2.37 9.69
C VAL A 116 -25.41 1.10 8.97
N GLU A 117 -26.19 0.05 9.22
CA GLU A 117 -26.17 -1.13 8.37
C GLU A 117 -26.93 -0.81 7.07
N LYS A 118 -26.35 -1.22 5.94
CA LYS A 118 -26.94 -1.05 4.60
C LYS A 118 -27.06 -2.43 3.97
N ALA A 119 -28.12 -3.17 4.33
CA ALA A 119 -28.34 -4.54 3.88
C ALA A 119 -28.26 -4.77 2.35
N ALA A 120 -28.58 -3.75 1.55
CA ALA A 120 -28.51 -3.83 0.09
C ALA A 120 -27.08 -3.65 -0.49
N SER A 121 -26.07 -3.37 0.34
CA SER A 121 -24.69 -3.11 -0.09
C SER A 121 -23.71 -3.61 0.98
N ALA A 122 -23.52 -4.92 1.02
CA ALA A 122 -22.71 -5.63 2.02
C ALA A 122 -21.28 -5.98 1.54
N TRP A 123 -20.77 -5.25 0.55
CA TRP A 123 -19.41 -5.41 0.02
C TRP A 123 -18.63 -4.11 0.16
N ASP A 124 -17.31 -4.24 0.25
CA ASP A 124 -16.37 -3.13 0.32
C ASP A 124 -15.16 -3.40 -0.59
N HIS A 125 -14.38 -2.37 -0.87
CA HIS A 125 -13.14 -2.45 -1.66
C HIS A 125 -12.20 -1.30 -1.30
N GLY A 126 -10.95 -1.34 -1.77
CA GLY A 126 -10.02 -0.21 -1.72
C GLY A 126 -9.03 -0.21 -0.55
N ASP A 127 -9.23 -1.04 0.47
CA ASP A 127 -8.35 -1.15 1.63
C ASP A 127 -7.08 -2.01 1.41
N VAL A 128 -6.14 -1.94 2.35
CA VAL A 128 -4.93 -2.78 2.44
C VAL A 128 -5.20 -4.13 3.10
N SER A 129 -6.38 -4.34 3.67
CA SER A 129 -6.81 -5.63 4.25
C SER A 129 -6.67 -6.77 3.23
N SER A 130 -6.14 -7.92 3.68
CA SER A 130 -5.99 -9.11 2.85
C SER A 130 -7.31 -9.66 2.32
N ASP A 131 -8.40 -9.48 3.07
CA ASP A 131 -9.74 -9.93 2.65
C ASP A 131 -10.29 -9.13 1.46
N ILE A 132 -9.73 -7.94 1.22
CA ILE A 132 -10.14 -7.01 0.15
C ILE A 132 -9.12 -7.01 -0.99
N ASN A 133 -7.82 -6.97 -0.69
CA ASN A 133 -6.77 -6.72 -1.67
C ASN A 133 -6.07 -7.99 -2.19
N THR A 134 -6.54 -9.18 -1.83
CA THR A 134 -5.99 -10.44 -2.36
C THR A 134 -6.72 -10.85 -3.64
N THR A 135 -6.04 -10.75 -4.77
CA THR A 135 -6.54 -11.20 -6.09
C THR A 135 -5.79 -12.42 -6.61
N TRP A 136 -6.45 -13.25 -7.42
CA TRP A 136 -5.83 -14.41 -8.06
C TRP A 136 -5.52 -14.15 -9.54
N LEU A 137 -4.32 -14.53 -9.97
CA LEU A 137 -3.90 -14.50 -11.37
C LEU A 137 -3.97 -15.91 -11.96
N GLY A 138 -4.78 -16.09 -13.01
CA GLY A 138 -4.83 -17.33 -13.78
C GLY A 138 -3.91 -17.28 -15.01
N LEU A 139 -3.00 -18.24 -15.15
CA LEU A 139 -2.10 -18.36 -16.30
C LEU A 139 -2.22 -19.76 -16.92
N VAL A 140 -2.37 -19.83 -18.23
CA VAL A 140 -2.44 -21.09 -18.99
C VAL A 140 -1.81 -20.92 -20.36
N GLY A 141 -1.02 -21.90 -20.78
CA GLY A 141 -0.42 -21.92 -22.11
C GLY A 141 0.96 -22.56 -22.12
N PRO A 142 1.58 -22.66 -23.32
CA PRO A 142 2.95 -23.12 -23.46
C PRO A 142 3.90 -22.29 -22.58
N GLY A 143 4.84 -22.97 -21.90
CA GLY A 143 5.82 -22.30 -21.06
C GLY A 143 5.39 -22.03 -19.63
N VAL A 144 4.09 -22.13 -19.30
CA VAL A 144 3.55 -21.99 -17.94
C VAL A 144 3.48 -23.36 -17.25
N ARG A 145 3.87 -23.43 -15.97
CA ARG A 145 3.78 -24.66 -15.15
C ARG A 145 2.33 -24.94 -14.78
N ASN A 146 1.94 -26.21 -14.75
CA ASN A 146 0.65 -26.62 -14.18
C ASN A 146 0.80 -26.75 -12.65
N MET A 147 0.38 -25.72 -11.92
CA MET A 147 0.53 -25.63 -10.46
C MET A 147 -0.80 -25.72 -9.70
N GLY A 148 -1.93 -25.84 -10.40
CA GLY A 148 -3.26 -25.75 -9.79
C GLY A 148 -3.48 -24.40 -9.10
N VAL A 149 -4.25 -24.41 -8.00
CA VAL A 149 -4.39 -23.24 -7.11
C VAL A 149 -3.20 -23.23 -6.15
N ASN A 150 -2.38 -22.18 -6.22
CA ASN A 150 -1.17 -22.03 -5.40
C ASN A 150 -1.13 -20.62 -4.79
N GLY A 151 -1.12 -20.54 -3.46
CA GLY A 151 -1.05 -19.27 -2.70
C GLY A 151 0.35 -18.91 -2.18
N ASP A 152 1.38 -19.69 -2.52
CA ASP A 152 2.74 -19.52 -1.99
C ASP A 152 3.58 -18.55 -2.85
N VAL A 153 3.18 -18.30 -4.10
CA VAL A 153 3.87 -17.35 -4.99
C VAL A 153 3.34 -15.95 -4.72
N TRP A 154 4.16 -15.13 -4.08
CA TRP A 154 3.86 -13.72 -3.87
C TRP A 154 4.05 -12.93 -5.17
N LEU A 155 3.02 -12.20 -5.60
CA LEU A 155 3.02 -11.29 -6.75
C LEU A 155 2.13 -10.07 -6.49
N ASP A 156 2.29 -9.02 -7.29
CA ASP A 156 1.26 -7.98 -7.43
C ASP A 156 0.86 -7.78 -8.91
N HIS A 157 -0.15 -6.97 -9.15
CA HIS A 157 -0.76 -6.83 -10.48
C HIS A 157 0.24 -6.33 -11.55
N THR A 158 1.29 -5.61 -11.16
CA THR A 158 2.29 -5.09 -12.10
C THR A 158 3.14 -6.21 -12.72
N ASP A 159 3.19 -7.39 -12.10
CA ASP A 159 3.96 -8.55 -12.58
C ASP A 159 3.31 -9.25 -13.79
N ALA A 160 2.02 -9.00 -14.05
CA ALA A 160 1.27 -9.67 -15.11
C ALA A 160 1.81 -9.36 -16.51
N ARG A 161 2.08 -8.07 -16.79
CA ARG A 161 2.59 -7.62 -18.10
C ARG A 161 3.98 -8.19 -18.41
N PRO A 162 5.03 -7.99 -17.59
CA PRO A 162 6.36 -8.52 -17.92
C PRO A 162 6.34 -10.05 -18.04
N THR A 163 5.54 -10.75 -17.22
CA THR A 163 5.37 -12.20 -17.34
C THR A 163 4.75 -12.60 -18.68
N MET A 164 3.70 -11.91 -19.12
CA MET A 164 3.10 -12.12 -20.44
C MET A 164 4.12 -11.87 -21.56
N MET A 165 4.88 -10.76 -21.49
CA MET A 165 5.89 -10.42 -22.49
C MET A 165 6.98 -11.50 -22.57
N ALA A 166 7.47 -12.00 -21.44
CA ALA A 166 8.47 -13.06 -21.40
C ALA A 166 7.98 -14.36 -22.04
N VAL A 167 6.75 -14.79 -21.75
CA VAL A 167 6.17 -16.01 -22.34
C VAL A 167 5.94 -15.88 -23.85
N LEU A 168 5.60 -14.68 -24.33
CA LEU A 168 5.40 -14.41 -25.76
C LEU A 168 6.71 -14.16 -26.51
N GLY A 169 7.86 -14.10 -25.83
CA GLY A 169 9.15 -13.74 -26.43
C GLY A 169 9.21 -12.29 -26.90
N LEU A 170 8.43 -11.40 -26.29
CA LEU A 170 8.36 -9.98 -26.58
C LEU A 170 9.10 -9.17 -25.51
N LYS A 171 9.32 -7.89 -25.79
CA LYS A 171 9.80 -6.89 -24.84
C LYS A 171 9.13 -5.56 -25.11
N ASP A 172 8.96 -4.76 -24.06
CA ASP A 172 8.59 -3.37 -24.18
C ASP A 172 9.82 -2.46 -24.35
N ASP A 173 9.58 -1.22 -24.75
CA ASP A 173 10.60 -0.15 -24.87
C ASP A 173 10.72 0.70 -23.60
N TYR A 174 9.97 0.35 -22.56
CA TYR A 174 10.01 0.96 -21.24
C TYR A 174 10.22 -0.11 -20.15
N ARG A 175 10.69 0.35 -18.99
CA ARG A 175 10.88 -0.49 -17.80
C ARG A 175 9.56 -0.71 -17.08
N HIS A 176 9.30 -1.94 -16.65
CA HIS A 176 8.13 -2.30 -15.88
C HIS A 176 8.31 -1.99 -14.39
N ASP A 177 7.19 -1.70 -13.70
CA ASP A 177 7.14 -1.64 -12.24
C ASP A 177 7.13 -3.05 -11.61
N GLY A 178 6.66 -4.06 -12.37
CA GLY A 178 6.65 -5.46 -11.98
C GLY A 178 7.79 -6.27 -12.58
N ARG A 179 7.89 -7.54 -12.19
CA ARG A 179 8.92 -8.49 -12.63
C ARG A 179 8.31 -9.73 -13.28
N VAL A 180 9.11 -10.53 -13.98
CA VAL A 180 8.65 -11.83 -14.50
C VAL A 180 8.47 -12.83 -13.36
N LEU A 181 7.35 -13.55 -13.36
CA LEU A 181 7.05 -14.61 -12.38
C LEU A 181 7.82 -15.91 -12.70
N PHE A 182 9.12 -15.95 -12.42
CA PHE A 182 9.95 -17.14 -12.68
C PHE A 182 9.40 -18.44 -12.08
N GLU A 183 8.77 -18.35 -10.92
CA GLU A 183 8.21 -19.47 -10.16
C GLU A 183 7.15 -20.24 -10.95
N VAL A 184 6.41 -19.54 -11.83
CA VAL A 184 5.29 -20.10 -12.60
C VAL A 184 5.69 -20.51 -14.02
N LEU A 185 6.94 -20.24 -14.44
CA LEU A 185 7.43 -20.56 -15.78
C LEU A 185 8.24 -21.85 -15.80
N THR A 186 8.03 -22.67 -16.82
CA THR A 186 8.87 -23.85 -17.09
C THR A 186 10.29 -23.42 -17.44
N ASP A 187 11.28 -24.29 -17.23
CA ASP A 187 12.68 -23.97 -17.52
C ASP A 187 12.88 -23.55 -19.00
N LYS A 188 12.13 -24.15 -19.93
CA LYS A 188 12.19 -23.80 -21.36
C LYS A 188 11.76 -22.36 -21.64
N ALA A 189 10.83 -21.82 -20.85
CA ALA A 189 10.32 -20.46 -20.98
C ALA A 189 11.17 -19.41 -20.25
N LEU A 190 12.05 -19.82 -19.33
CA LEU A 190 13.00 -18.92 -18.71
C LEU A 190 14.09 -18.48 -19.70
N SER A 191 14.56 -17.25 -19.57
CA SER A 191 15.70 -16.75 -20.34
C SER A 191 16.97 -17.57 -20.04
N PRO A 192 17.98 -17.60 -20.94
CA PRO A 192 19.23 -18.29 -20.68
C PRO A 192 19.92 -17.84 -19.39
N ALA A 193 19.94 -16.54 -19.09
CA ALA A 193 20.56 -15.99 -17.89
C ALA A 193 19.86 -16.49 -16.61
N VAL A 194 18.53 -16.43 -16.58
CA VAL A 194 17.73 -16.87 -15.42
C VAL A 194 17.83 -18.39 -15.24
N ARG A 195 17.79 -19.16 -16.33
CA ARG A 195 17.92 -20.64 -16.31
C ARG A 195 19.21 -21.14 -15.65
N LEU A 196 20.31 -20.40 -15.77
CA LEU A 196 21.59 -20.81 -15.21
C LEU A 196 21.59 -20.76 -13.68
N ASN A 197 20.78 -19.89 -13.07
CA ASN A 197 20.69 -19.77 -11.61
C ASN A 197 19.28 -19.33 -11.14
N PRO A 198 18.24 -20.15 -11.35
CA PRO A 198 16.86 -19.73 -11.14
C PRO A 198 16.57 -19.41 -9.68
N ALA A 199 17.16 -20.14 -8.74
CA ALA A 199 16.97 -19.91 -7.31
C ALA A 199 17.45 -18.52 -6.86
N LEU A 200 18.57 -18.04 -7.42
CA LEU A 200 19.11 -16.72 -7.09
C LEU A 200 18.20 -15.59 -7.60
N PHE A 201 17.69 -15.72 -8.83
CA PHE A 201 16.75 -14.75 -9.40
C PHE A 201 15.39 -14.75 -8.72
N ILE A 202 14.86 -15.93 -8.36
CA ILE A 202 13.61 -16.04 -7.59
C ILE A 202 13.75 -15.30 -6.25
N ARG A 203 14.85 -15.52 -5.51
CA ARG A 203 15.09 -14.81 -4.25
C ARG A 203 15.16 -13.29 -4.46
N LEU A 204 15.86 -12.82 -5.50
CA LEU A 204 15.95 -11.39 -5.81
C LEU A 204 14.57 -10.80 -6.13
N ALA A 205 13.80 -11.49 -6.95
CA ALA A 205 12.44 -11.07 -7.33
C ALA A 205 11.50 -11.04 -6.12
N GLN A 206 11.58 -12.01 -5.21
CA GLN A 206 10.80 -12.01 -3.98
C GLN A 206 11.15 -10.84 -3.06
N VAL A 207 12.45 -10.56 -2.87
CA VAL A 207 12.90 -9.39 -2.09
C VAL A 207 12.42 -8.09 -2.72
N TYR A 208 12.53 -7.95 -4.05
CA TYR A 208 12.00 -6.80 -4.78
C TYR A 208 10.53 -6.55 -4.47
N LYS A 209 9.71 -7.60 -4.52
CA LYS A 209 8.29 -7.49 -4.24
C LYS A 209 7.99 -7.09 -2.81
N GLN A 210 8.70 -7.64 -1.83
CA GLN A 210 8.52 -7.26 -0.42
C GLN A 210 8.95 -5.82 -0.12
N LEU A 211 9.86 -5.27 -0.92
CA LEU A 211 10.32 -3.88 -0.82
C LEU A 211 9.44 -2.87 -1.55
N ASN A 212 9.02 -3.20 -2.77
CA ASN A 212 8.48 -2.20 -3.69
C ASN A 212 6.96 -2.23 -3.82
N ALA A 213 6.31 -3.35 -3.52
CA ALA A 213 4.87 -3.43 -3.66
C ALA A 213 4.14 -2.66 -2.54
N PRO A 214 2.98 -2.03 -2.84
CA PRO A 214 2.22 -1.23 -1.88
C PRO A 214 1.61 -2.04 -0.72
N VAL A 215 1.63 -3.37 -0.81
CA VAL A 215 1.26 -4.29 0.28
C VAL A 215 2.36 -5.33 0.58
N GLY A 216 3.59 -5.04 0.15
CA GLY A 216 4.76 -5.81 0.56
C GLY A 216 5.10 -5.57 2.04
N GLN A 217 6.01 -6.38 2.59
CA GLN A 217 6.47 -6.22 3.98
C GLN A 217 6.88 -4.79 4.31
N LEU A 218 7.67 -4.12 3.47
CA LEU A 218 8.13 -2.76 3.76
C LEU A 218 6.95 -1.80 3.96
N ALA A 219 6.04 -1.77 2.98
CA ALA A 219 4.84 -0.92 2.98
C ALA A 219 3.94 -1.17 4.20
N LEU A 220 3.67 -2.43 4.55
CA LEU A 220 2.81 -2.74 5.70
C LEU A 220 3.46 -2.38 7.05
N HIS A 221 4.80 -2.38 7.13
CA HIS A 221 5.49 -1.89 8.32
C HIS A 221 5.46 -0.36 8.36
N THR A 222 5.83 0.33 7.29
CA THR A 222 5.86 1.79 7.24
C THR A 222 4.48 2.41 7.42
N LEU A 223 3.42 1.76 6.94
CA LEU A 223 2.06 2.21 7.16
C LEU A 223 1.68 2.23 8.66
N LYS A 224 2.21 1.31 9.47
CA LYS A 224 2.06 1.35 10.94
C LYS A 224 2.83 2.53 11.55
N LEU A 225 4.05 2.79 11.07
CA LEU A 225 4.86 3.94 11.50
C LEU A 225 4.16 5.27 11.17
N SER A 226 3.66 5.41 9.94
CA SER A 226 2.87 6.57 9.49
C SER A 226 1.65 6.78 10.37
N THR A 227 0.91 5.70 10.65
CA THR A 227 -0.25 5.76 11.55
C THR A 227 0.11 6.29 12.93
N LYS A 228 1.24 5.84 13.50
CA LYS A 228 1.77 6.33 14.79
C LYS A 228 2.19 7.81 14.71
N ALA A 229 2.80 8.22 13.61
CA ALA A 229 3.18 9.62 13.36
C ALA A 229 1.95 10.53 13.29
N LEU A 230 0.94 10.14 12.52
CA LEU A 230 -0.30 10.90 12.31
C LEU A 230 -1.19 10.94 13.56
N ALA A 231 -1.19 9.88 14.37
CA ALA A 231 -1.92 9.85 15.63
C ALA A 231 -1.24 10.67 16.75
N SER A 232 0.05 10.98 16.63
CA SER A 232 0.80 11.66 17.69
C SER A 232 0.36 13.11 17.88
N ASN A 233 0.32 13.54 19.14
CA ASN A 233 0.03 14.90 19.58
C ASN A 233 1.13 15.48 20.51
N THR A 234 2.36 14.97 20.41
CA THR A 234 3.50 15.47 21.20
C THR A 234 3.71 16.97 20.99
N PRO A 235 4.21 17.72 21.99
CA PRO A 235 4.47 19.15 21.85
C PRO A 235 5.29 19.48 20.59
N ASN A 236 4.84 20.50 19.86
CA ASN A 236 5.44 20.96 18.60
C ASN A 236 5.51 19.88 17.48
N ASP A 237 4.66 18.85 17.53
CA ASP A 237 4.64 17.75 16.55
C ASP A 237 6.01 17.03 16.42
N GLN A 238 6.78 16.95 17.52
CA GLN A 238 8.11 16.35 17.51
C GLN A 238 8.10 14.90 17.00
N THR A 239 7.26 14.03 17.56
CA THR A 239 7.18 12.62 17.12
C THR A 239 6.68 12.47 15.69
N TYR A 240 5.75 13.33 15.24
CA TYR A 240 5.34 13.34 13.84
C TYR A 240 6.54 13.66 12.94
N THR A 241 7.23 14.78 13.22
CA THR A 241 8.38 15.22 12.44
C THR A 241 9.48 14.16 12.38
N ASP A 242 9.83 13.54 13.51
CA ASP A 242 10.89 12.53 13.57
C ASP A 242 10.55 11.27 12.75
N LEU A 243 9.32 10.75 12.89
CA LEU A 243 8.88 9.57 12.18
C LEU A 243 8.72 9.83 10.68
N GLU A 244 8.19 10.98 10.30
CA GLU A 244 8.05 11.41 8.90
C GLU A 244 9.40 11.57 8.20
N ASN A 245 10.39 12.17 8.85
CA ASN A 245 11.75 12.26 8.32
C ASN A 245 12.39 10.86 8.16
N HIS A 246 12.09 9.95 9.09
CA HIS A 246 12.55 8.57 8.99
C HIS A 246 11.90 7.84 7.81
N LEU A 247 10.59 8.00 7.60
CA LEU A 247 9.85 7.44 6.47
C LEU A 247 10.36 7.95 5.12
N GLN A 248 10.71 9.25 5.03
CA GLN A 248 11.36 9.80 3.83
C GLN A 248 12.69 9.11 3.55
N THR A 249 13.52 8.90 4.57
CA THR A 249 14.80 8.20 4.44
C THR A 249 14.61 6.77 3.96
N ILE A 250 13.65 6.03 4.53
CA ILE A 250 13.29 4.67 4.09
C ILE A 250 12.82 4.68 2.63
N THR A 251 11.99 5.67 2.25
CA THR A 251 11.47 5.81 0.88
C THR A 251 12.62 6.01 -0.12
N ASP A 252 13.59 6.86 0.19
CA ASP A 252 14.72 7.12 -0.69
C ASP A 252 15.63 5.89 -0.83
N GLN A 253 15.90 5.18 0.27
CA GLN A 253 16.65 3.90 0.26
C GLN A 253 15.92 2.82 -0.53
N ARG A 254 14.60 2.70 -0.35
CA ARG A 254 13.74 1.79 -1.12
C ARG A 254 13.84 2.11 -2.59
N ASN A 255 13.63 3.36 -2.99
CA ASN A 255 13.64 3.77 -4.38
C ASN A 255 14.97 3.46 -5.06
N ALA A 256 16.09 3.78 -4.40
CA ALA A 256 17.42 3.46 -4.92
C ALA A 256 17.64 1.96 -5.10
N THR A 257 17.31 1.17 -4.08
CA THR A 257 17.51 -0.30 -4.08
C THR A 257 16.59 -0.99 -5.09
N ALA A 258 15.29 -0.68 -5.06
CA ALA A 258 14.29 -1.23 -5.96
C ALA A 258 14.64 -0.94 -7.43
N THR A 259 15.10 0.28 -7.73
CA THR A 259 15.54 0.67 -9.09
C THR A 259 16.70 -0.19 -9.60
N GLN A 260 17.67 -0.51 -8.73
CA GLN A 260 18.79 -1.38 -9.11
C GLN A 260 18.34 -2.83 -9.28
N ILE A 261 17.48 -3.33 -8.38
CA ILE A 261 16.97 -4.69 -8.46
C ILE A 261 16.18 -4.90 -9.76
N ILE A 262 15.22 -4.02 -10.08
CA ILE A 262 14.40 -4.18 -11.28
C ILE A 262 15.25 -4.09 -12.56
N ALA A 263 16.28 -3.24 -12.59
CA ALA A 263 17.21 -3.17 -13.71
C ALA A 263 17.95 -4.50 -13.94
N VAL A 264 18.37 -5.17 -12.87
CA VAL A 264 19.03 -6.48 -12.93
C VAL A 264 18.05 -7.57 -13.36
N LEU A 265 16.84 -7.56 -12.81
CA LEU A 265 15.79 -8.52 -13.17
C LEU A 265 15.44 -8.39 -14.66
N GLU A 266 15.08 -7.21 -15.15
CA GLU A 266 14.70 -7.01 -16.55
C GLU A 266 15.83 -7.34 -17.52
N THR A 267 17.07 -6.97 -17.17
CA THR A 267 18.24 -7.31 -17.99
C THR A 267 18.33 -8.83 -18.16
N ALA A 268 18.18 -9.60 -17.09
CA ALA A 268 18.24 -11.06 -17.16
C ALA A 268 16.99 -11.65 -17.85
N GLU A 269 15.81 -11.12 -17.58
CA GLU A 269 14.53 -11.55 -18.14
C GLU A 269 14.51 -11.48 -19.66
N PHE A 270 15.02 -10.39 -20.23
CA PHE A 270 14.95 -10.10 -21.66
C PHE A 270 16.28 -10.29 -22.41
N GLY A 271 17.12 -11.22 -21.91
CA GLY A 271 18.23 -11.82 -22.66
C GLY A 271 19.61 -11.20 -22.44
N GLY A 272 19.73 -10.21 -21.55
CA GLY A 272 21.01 -9.71 -21.07
C GLY A 272 21.67 -10.62 -20.04
N SER A 273 22.91 -10.28 -19.67
CA SER A 273 23.69 -11.00 -18.65
C SER A 273 23.94 -10.09 -17.45
N VAL A 274 23.94 -10.67 -16.26
CA VAL A 274 24.17 -9.97 -14.99
C VAL A 274 25.09 -10.79 -14.09
N SER A 275 25.82 -10.12 -13.20
CA SER A 275 26.75 -10.79 -12.29
C SER A 275 26.02 -11.35 -11.07
N ASN A 276 26.32 -12.60 -10.70
CA ASN A 276 25.83 -13.20 -9.44
C ASN A 276 26.28 -12.38 -8.21
N GLN A 277 27.46 -11.75 -8.26
CA GLN A 277 27.95 -10.90 -7.17
C GLN A 277 27.07 -9.66 -7.00
N GLN A 278 26.61 -9.07 -8.12
CA GLN A 278 25.70 -7.93 -8.09
C GLN A 278 24.34 -8.33 -7.51
N ILE A 279 23.81 -9.49 -7.90
CA ILE A 279 22.55 -10.01 -7.35
C ILE A 279 22.67 -10.24 -5.83
N GLN A 280 23.77 -10.83 -5.37
CA GLN A 280 23.98 -11.07 -3.94
C GLN A 280 24.07 -9.76 -3.15
N ALA A 281 24.79 -8.75 -3.66
CA ALA A 281 24.87 -7.45 -3.00
C ALA A 281 23.48 -6.78 -2.89
N LEU A 282 22.64 -6.90 -3.91
CA LEU A 282 21.27 -6.37 -3.90
C LEU A 282 20.35 -7.15 -2.97
N LEU A 283 20.52 -8.47 -2.85
CA LEU A 283 19.82 -9.28 -1.85
C LEU A 283 20.18 -8.82 -0.44
N ASP A 284 21.46 -8.58 -0.16
CA ASP A 284 21.91 -8.15 1.16
C ASP A 284 21.37 -6.75 1.50
N GLN A 285 21.43 -5.81 0.56
CA GLN A 285 20.85 -4.47 0.72
C GLN A 285 19.34 -4.51 0.95
N GLY A 286 18.62 -5.29 0.13
CA GLY A 286 17.17 -5.40 0.23
C GLY A 286 16.71 -6.03 1.54
N ASN A 287 17.37 -7.10 1.98
CA ASN A 287 17.07 -7.72 3.27
C ASN A 287 17.39 -6.80 4.44
N ALA A 288 18.50 -6.05 4.39
CA ALA A 288 18.84 -5.07 5.43
C ALA A 288 17.75 -4.00 5.59
N LEU A 289 17.19 -3.50 4.47
CA LEU A 289 16.09 -2.52 4.50
C LEU A 289 14.79 -3.12 5.05
N LEU A 290 14.47 -4.38 4.71
CA LEU A 290 13.32 -5.08 5.30
C LEU A 290 13.47 -5.29 6.81
N GLU A 291 14.67 -5.59 7.29
CA GLU A 291 14.93 -5.73 8.73
C GLU A 291 14.87 -4.39 9.46
N GLN A 292 15.33 -3.30 8.84
CA GLN A 292 15.30 -1.96 9.44
C GLN A 292 13.90 -1.55 9.91
N VAL A 293 12.86 -1.85 9.13
CA VAL A 293 11.47 -1.46 9.47
C VAL A 293 10.77 -2.43 10.41
N LYS A 294 11.23 -3.69 10.52
CA LYS A 294 10.66 -4.67 11.46
C LYS A 294 10.95 -4.29 12.93
N VAL A 295 12.07 -3.63 13.18
CA VAL A 295 12.56 -3.30 14.53
C VAL A 295 11.83 -2.09 15.15
N ILE A 296 11.00 -1.37 14.40
CA ILE A 296 10.37 -0.11 14.86
C ILE A 296 8.96 -0.33 15.46
N GLN A 297 8.61 -1.57 15.80
CA GLN A 297 7.31 -1.94 16.40
C GLN A 297 7.21 -1.55 17.88
#